data_AF-A0A1A8B014-F1
#
_entry.id   AF-A0A1A8B014-F1
#
_cell.length_a   1.000
_cell.length_b   1.000
_cell.length_c   1.000
_cell.angle_alpha   90.00
_cell.angle_beta   90.00
_cell.angle_gamma   90.00
#
_symmetry.space_group_name_H-M   'P 1'
#
loop_
_entity.id
_entity.type
_entity.pdbx_description
1 polymer ?
#
loop_
_entity_poly.entity_id
_entity_poly.type
_entity_poly.pdbx_seq_one_letter_code
_entity_poly.pdbx_strand_id
1 'polypeptide(L)'
;KLYHVLTLFHVAALSLQADSLRLFACLQLGYRVMAAPVLRVSTPRWERIARLLVCLLGILISLYAFHVEREKGRDPTYTALCDVSSSISCSKVFSSRWGRGFGLLGSIFGNDSALNQPNSVYGVLFYAFQLLLGMTVSAMAALFLMMTSILSVVGSLYLGYILYFVLEDVCIICITTYALNFILFILNYKRLVYLNEAWKQQLEAKQD
;
A
#
# COMPACT_ATOMS: atom_id res chain seq x y z
N LYS A 1 -13.51 -14.55 -20.04
CA LYS A 1 -13.52 -13.41 -19.11
C LYS A 1 -13.12 -13.84 -17.69
N LEU A 2 -13.77 -14.86 -17.11
CA LEU A 2 -13.33 -15.53 -15.87
C LEU A 2 -11.87 -16.06 -15.96
N TYR A 3 -11.50 -16.62 -17.12
CA TYR A 3 -10.14 -17.10 -17.38
C TYR A 3 -9.06 -16.02 -17.22
N HIS A 4 -9.22 -14.81 -17.75
CA HIS A 4 -8.15 -13.78 -17.67
C HIS A 4 -7.89 -13.28 -16.25
N VAL A 5 -8.94 -13.16 -15.44
CA VAL A 5 -8.84 -12.77 -14.02
C VAL A 5 -8.29 -13.93 -13.20
N LEU A 6 -8.72 -15.18 -13.46
CA LEU A 6 -8.09 -16.35 -12.84
C LEU A 6 -6.63 -16.49 -13.24
N THR A 7 -6.22 -16.22 -14.48
CA THR A 7 -4.80 -16.29 -14.88
C THR A 7 -3.98 -15.20 -14.21
N LEU A 8 -4.52 -13.98 -14.05
CA LEU A 8 -3.88 -12.93 -13.26
C LEU A 8 -3.80 -13.29 -11.77
N PHE A 9 -4.85 -13.88 -11.19
CA PHE A 9 -4.86 -14.40 -9.82
C PHE A 9 -3.92 -15.59 -9.63
N HIS A 10 -3.83 -16.49 -10.61
CA HIS A 10 -2.97 -17.67 -10.56
C HIS A 10 -1.51 -17.27 -10.77
N VAL A 11 -1.21 -16.35 -11.68
CA VAL A 11 0.14 -15.80 -11.86
C VAL A 11 0.56 -14.98 -10.63
N ALA A 12 -0.33 -14.17 -10.03
CA ALA A 12 -0.07 -13.45 -8.79
C ALA A 12 0.07 -14.39 -7.58
N ALA A 13 -0.73 -15.46 -7.49
CA ALA A 13 -0.64 -16.46 -6.43
C ALA A 13 0.58 -17.37 -6.58
N LEU A 14 0.96 -17.78 -7.80
CA LEU A 14 2.18 -18.53 -8.07
C LEU A 14 3.44 -17.67 -7.85
N SER A 15 3.40 -16.37 -8.15
CA SER A 15 4.48 -15.45 -7.78
C SER A 15 4.54 -15.24 -6.25
N LEU A 16 3.40 -15.14 -5.56
CA LEU A 16 3.35 -15.11 -4.09
C LEU A 16 3.83 -16.42 -3.43
N GLN A 17 3.61 -17.57 -4.06
CA GLN A 17 4.00 -18.88 -3.52
C GLN A 17 5.47 -19.24 -3.81
N ALA A 18 6.08 -18.63 -4.84
CA ALA A 18 7.53 -18.60 -5.01
C ALA A 18 8.21 -17.55 -4.11
N ASP A 19 7.49 -16.48 -3.74
CA ASP A 19 7.96 -15.42 -2.85
C ASP A 19 7.77 -15.72 -1.36
N SER A 20 6.95 -16.68 -0.93
CA SER A 20 6.77 -17.00 0.49
C SER A 20 8.05 -17.55 1.15
N LEU A 21 8.92 -18.23 0.40
CA LEU A 21 10.26 -18.62 0.83
C LEU A 21 11.23 -17.42 0.90
N ARG A 22 11.08 -16.44 -0.01
CA ARG A 22 11.85 -15.20 -0.04
C ARG A 22 11.39 -14.19 1.02
N LEU A 23 10.11 -14.20 1.37
CA LEU A 23 9.47 -13.36 2.39
C LEU A 23 9.83 -13.86 3.79
N PHE A 24 9.86 -15.19 3.99
CA PHE A 24 10.44 -15.80 5.20
C PHE A 24 11.94 -15.49 5.29
N ALA A 25 12.68 -15.57 4.19
CA ALA A 25 14.07 -15.14 4.16
C ALA A 25 14.21 -13.64 4.46
N CYS A 26 13.29 -12.78 4.02
CA CYS A 26 13.26 -11.34 4.29
C CYS A 26 12.99 -11.02 5.76
N LEU A 27 12.06 -11.76 6.39
CA LEU A 27 11.79 -11.71 7.84
C LEU A 27 12.97 -12.23 8.66
N GLN A 28 13.63 -13.32 8.23
CA GLN A 28 14.84 -13.83 8.88
C GLN A 28 16.06 -12.91 8.68
N LEU A 29 16.15 -12.24 7.53
CA LEU A 29 17.18 -11.24 7.24
C LEU A 29 16.95 -9.97 8.08
N GLY A 30 15.69 -9.57 8.28
CA GLY A 30 15.32 -8.46 9.16
C GLY A 30 15.75 -8.66 10.62
N TYR A 31 15.71 -9.91 11.11
CA TYR A 31 16.21 -10.27 12.44
C TYR A 31 17.74 -10.16 12.55
N ARG A 32 18.49 -10.48 11.47
CA ARG A 32 19.97 -10.35 11.44
C ARG A 32 20.46 -8.90 11.31
N VAL A 33 19.66 -8.02 10.71
CA VAL A 33 19.99 -6.59 10.50
C VAL A 33 19.84 -5.75 11.78
N MET A 34 19.17 -6.24 12.83
CA MET A 34 19.02 -5.55 14.13
C MET A 34 20.32 -5.19 14.85
N ALA A 35 21.47 -5.73 14.42
CA ALA A 35 22.77 -5.46 15.03
C ALA A 35 23.70 -4.53 14.22
N ALA A 36 23.26 -3.96 13.08
CA ALA A 36 24.18 -3.32 12.13
C ALA A 36 24.16 -1.77 12.17
N PRO A 37 25.33 -1.12 11.94
CA PRO A 37 25.48 0.34 11.94
C PRO A 37 24.72 1.02 10.80
N VAL A 38 24.46 2.33 10.93
CA VAL A 38 23.82 3.18 9.92
C VAL A 38 24.65 3.18 8.63
N LEU A 39 24.23 2.39 7.65
CA LEU A 39 24.83 2.36 6.32
C LEU A 39 24.61 3.74 5.64
N ARG A 40 25.69 4.48 5.35
CA ARG A 40 25.61 5.67 4.48
C ARG A 40 25.72 5.24 3.02
N VAL A 41 24.63 4.74 2.45
CA VAL A 41 24.56 4.46 1.00
C VAL A 41 23.56 5.41 0.34
N SER A 42 24.02 6.23 -0.60
CA SER A 42 23.14 7.20 -1.25
C SER A 42 22.17 6.48 -2.19
N THR A 43 20.88 6.49 -1.86
CA THR A 43 19.85 6.05 -2.81
C THR A 43 19.85 6.92 -4.06
N PRO A 44 19.55 6.34 -5.24
CA PRO A 44 19.60 7.09 -6.49
C PRO A 44 18.54 8.19 -6.52
N ARG A 45 18.87 9.33 -7.14
CA ARG A 45 17.98 10.52 -7.18
C ARG A 45 16.62 10.23 -7.81
N TRP A 46 16.58 9.39 -8.85
CA TRP A 46 15.33 9.02 -9.53
C TRP A 46 14.37 8.27 -8.63
N GLU A 47 14.86 7.40 -7.71
CA GLU A 47 14.01 6.69 -6.74
C GLU A 47 13.33 7.69 -5.80
N ARG A 48 14.08 8.68 -5.30
CA ARG A 48 13.55 9.72 -4.41
C ARG A 48 12.46 10.55 -5.08
N ILE A 49 12.70 10.97 -6.32
CA ILE A 49 11.72 11.74 -7.11
C ILE A 49 10.48 10.89 -7.37
N ALA A 50 10.64 9.65 -7.83
CA ALA A 50 9.53 8.75 -8.09
C ALA A 50 8.68 8.52 -6.82
N ARG A 51 9.33 8.24 -5.68
CA ARG A 51 8.66 8.07 -4.39
C ARG A 51 7.90 9.34 -3.99
N LEU A 52 8.53 10.51 -4.12
CA LEU A 52 7.88 11.78 -3.78
C LEU A 52 6.62 11.99 -4.61
N LEU A 53 6.70 11.79 -5.93
CA LEU A 53 5.54 11.94 -6.81
C LEU A 53 4.42 10.95 -6.47
N VAL A 54 4.76 9.67 -6.26
CA VAL A 54 3.77 8.64 -5.92
C VAL A 54 3.12 8.91 -4.57
N CYS A 55 3.90 9.26 -3.53
CA CYS A 55 3.35 9.56 -2.21
C CYS A 55 2.50 10.84 -2.21
N LEU A 56 2.93 11.91 -2.89
CA LEU A 56 2.13 13.15 -2.98
C LEU A 56 0.82 12.90 -3.71
N LEU A 57 0.86 12.18 -4.83
CA LEU A 57 -0.35 11.81 -5.56
C LEU A 57 -1.27 10.93 -4.71
N GLY A 58 -0.72 9.95 -4.00
CA GLY A 58 -1.45 9.10 -3.08
C GLY A 58 -2.13 9.87 -1.94
N ILE A 59 -1.43 10.85 -1.34
CA ILE A 59 -1.99 11.74 -0.31
C ILE A 59 -3.14 12.56 -0.89
N LEU A 60 -2.94 13.20 -2.05
CA LEU A 60 -3.99 14.03 -2.69
C LEU A 60 -5.25 13.20 -2.99
N ILE A 61 -5.08 12.01 -3.55
CA ILE A 61 -6.18 11.10 -3.84
C ILE A 61 -6.89 10.65 -2.56
N SER A 62 -6.14 10.34 -1.50
CA SER A 62 -6.70 9.93 -0.21
C SER A 62 -7.48 11.06 0.47
N LEU A 63 -6.97 12.30 0.40
CA LEU A 63 -7.67 13.48 0.91
C LEU A 63 -8.97 13.74 0.13
N TYR A 64 -8.95 13.57 -1.19
CA TYR A 64 -10.15 13.68 -2.00
C TYR A 64 -11.18 12.59 -1.66
N ALA A 65 -10.75 11.33 -1.49
CA ALA A 65 -11.62 10.25 -1.05
C ALA A 65 -12.25 10.52 0.32
N PHE A 66 -11.46 11.06 1.26
CA PHE A 66 -11.95 11.48 2.58
C PHE A 66 -12.98 12.60 2.48
N HIS A 67 -12.75 13.58 1.61
CA HIS A 67 -13.71 14.65 1.33
C HIS A 67 -15.02 14.09 0.79
N VAL A 68 -14.97 13.24 -0.24
CA VAL A 68 -16.16 12.62 -0.84
C VAL A 68 -16.95 11.81 0.20
N GLU A 69 -16.27 10.98 1.00
CA GLU A 69 -16.94 10.19 2.03
C GLU A 69 -17.62 11.07 3.08
N ARG A 70 -16.97 12.17 3.48
CA ARG A 70 -17.52 13.13 4.45
C ARG A 70 -18.73 13.87 3.90
N GLU A 71 -18.66 14.38 2.68
CA GLU A 71 -19.76 15.11 2.06
C GLU A 71 -20.93 14.18 1.74
N LYS A 72 -20.68 12.98 1.23
CA LYS A 72 -21.74 11.98 1.02
C LYS A 72 -22.39 11.51 2.32
N GLY A 73 -21.64 11.47 3.41
CA GLY A 73 -22.17 11.18 4.75
C GLY A 73 -23.01 12.31 5.35
N ARG A 74 -22.81 13.55 4.90
CA ARG A 74 -23.60 14.73 5.31
C ARG A 74 -24.84 14.92 4.45
N ASP A 75 -24.68 14.77 3.14
CA ASP A 75 -25.73 14.90 2.15
C ASP A 75 -25.81 13.62 1.28
N PRO A 76 -26.82 12.77 1.51
CA PRO A 76 -27.03 11.57 0.70
C PRO A 76 -27.25 11.84 -0.79
N THR A 77 -27.62 13.07 -1.17
CA THR A 77 -27.83 13.46 -2.58
C THR A 77 -26.56 13.93 -3.27
N TYR A 78 -25.47 14.15 -2.54
CA TYR A 78 -24.18 14.57 -3.09
C TYR A 78 -23.64 13.57 -4.13
N THR A 79 -23.13 14.08 -5.25
CA THR A 79 -22.47 13.29 -6.30
C THR A 79 -21.04 13.79 -6.47
N ALA A 80 -20.08 12.87 -6.41
CA ALA A 80 -18.67 13.21 -6.53
C ALA A 80 -18.26 13.37 -7.98
N LEU A 81 -17.18 14.11 -8.25
CA LEU A 81 -16.65 14.26 -9.62
C LEU A 81 -16.17 12.93 -10.22
N CYS A 82 -15.87 11.95 -9.36
CA CYS A 82 -15.44 10.62 -9.76
C CYS A 82 -16.61 9.64 -9.94
N ASP A 83 -17.86 10.11 -9.83
CA ASP A 83 -19.04 9.38 -10.24
C ASP A 83 -19.31 9.65 -11.73
N VAL A 84 -18.86 8.74 -12.60
CA VAL A 84 -18.96 8.89 -14.06
C VAL A 84 -20.25 8.30 -14.61
N SER A 85 -20.72 7.20 -14.00
CA SER A 85 -21.94 6.51 -14.40
C SER A 85 -22.53 5.71 -13.24
N SER A 86 -23.71 5.12 -13.43
CA SER A 86 -24.36 4.29 -12.42
C SER A 86 -23.53 3.10 -11.96
N SER A 87 -22.62 2.60 -12.81
CA SER A 87 -21.72 1.47 -12.54
C SER A 87 -20.27 1.91 -12.27
N ILE A 88 -19.99 3.22 -12.32
CA ILE A 88 -18.69 3.82 -12.02
C ILE A 88 -18.92 4.93 -11.00
N SER A 89 -19.09 4.54 -9.73
CA SER A 89 -19.31 5.49 -8.62
C SER A 89 -18.37 5.24 -7.45
N CYS A 90 -17.52 6.22 -7.16
CA CYS A 90 -16.68 6.16 -5.96
C CYS A 90 -17.48 6.54 -4.71
N SER A 91 -18.51 7.38 -4.83
CA SER A 91 -19.37 7.75 -3.70
C SER A 91 -20.05 6.53 -3.09
N LYS A 92 -20.62 5.63 -3.92
CA LYS A 92 -21.20 4.36 -3.45
C LYS A 92 -20.19 3.50 -2.71
N VAL A 93 -18.99 3.36 -3.30
CA VAL A 93 -17.91 2.56 -2.72
C VAL A 93 -17.46 3.11 -1.36
N PHE A 94 -17.26 4.43 -1.24
CA PHE A 94 -16.83 5.04 0.03
C PHE A 94 -17.94 5.07 1.09
N SER A 95 -19.21 5.21 0.70
CA SER A 95 -20.33 5.11 1.65
C SER A 95 -20.66 3.69 2.10
N SER A 96 -20.07 2.68 1.44
CA SER A 96 -20.30 1.28 1.78
C SER A 96 -19.68 0.90 3.12
N ARG A 97 -20.12 -0.22 3.70
CA ARG A 97 -19.52 -0.76 4.94
C ARG A 97 -18.01 -1.03 4.83
N TRP A 98 -17.51 -1.27 3.61
CA TRP A 98 -16.11 -1.55 3.38
C TRP A 98 -15.27 -0.28 3.24
N GLY A 99 -15.90 0.89 3.06
CA GLY A 99 -15.24 2.20 3.01
C GLY A 99 -14.69 2.67 4.36
N ARG A 100 -15.21 2.12 5.47
CA ARG A 100 -14.71 2.35 6.83
C ARG A 100 -14.07 1.11 7.42
N GLY A 101 -12.88 1.26 7.99
CA GLY A 101 -12.17 0.20 8.71
C GLY A 101 -12.03 -1.09 7.92
N PHE A 102 -11.94 -1.00 6.59
CA PHE A 102 -11.92 -2.13 5.65
C PHE A 102 -13.13 -3.09 5.77
N GLY A 103 -14.21 -2.68 6.46
CA GLY A 103 -15.33 -3.55 6.81
C GLY A 103 -15.01 -4.65 7.84
N LEU A 104 -13.82 -4.60 8.44
CA LEU A 104 -13.31 -5.62 9.39
C LEU A 104 -13.10 -5.03 10.78
N LEU A 105 -12.53 -3.82 10.86
CA LEU A 105 -12.12 -3.22 12.13
C LEU A 105 -13.30 -2.90 13.05
N GLY A 106 -14.46 -2.51 12.49
CA GLY A 106 -15.67 -2.29 13.29
C GLY A 106 -16.19 -3.58 13.96
N SER A 107 -16.01 -4.74 13.31
CA SER A 107 -16.40 -6.04 13.87
C SER A 107 -15.45 -6.53 14.96
N ILE A 108 -14.15 -6.24 14.81
CA ILE A 108 -13.09 -6.72 15.72
C ILE A 108 -12.93 -5.80 16.94
N PHE A 109 -12.90 -4.48 16.72
CA PHE A 109 -12.58 -3.48 17.74
C PHE A 109 -13.79 -2.68 18.23
N GLY A 110 -14.97 -2.89 17.63
CA GLY A 110 -16.19 -2.15 17.91
C GLY A 110 -16.37 -0.92 17.00
N ASN A 111 -17.63 -0.58 16.72
CA ASN A 111 -17.96 0.48 15.78
C ASN A 111 -17.55 1.89 16.28
N ASP A 112 -17.52 2.10 17.59
CA ASP A 112 -17.11 3.35 18.23
C ASP A 112 -15.60 3.44 18.49
N SER A 113 -14.84 2.43 18.06
CA SER A 113 -13.39 2.42 18.23
C SER A 113 -12.74 3.52 17.40
N ALA A 114 -11.72 4.17 17.96
CA ALA A 114 -10.89 5.14 17.24
C ALA A 114 -10.22 4.53 15.99
N LEU A 115 -10.13 3.20 15.90
CA LEU A 115 -9.60 2.46 14.74
C LEU A 115 -10.63 2.27 13.62
N ASN A 116 -11.93 2.53 13.85
CA ASN A 116 -12.93 2.43 12.79
C ASN A 116 -13.02 3.72 11.96
N GLN A 117 -11.90 4.09 11.34
CA GLN A 117 -11.79 5.28 10.50
C GLN A 117 -12.05 4.98 9.02
N PRO A 118 -12.42 5.99 8.23
CA PRO A 118 -12.39 5.92 6.77
C PRO A 118 -11.10 5.30 6.22
N ASN A 119 -11.19 4.43 5.21
CA ASN A 119 -10.00 3.82 4.58
C ASN A 119 -9.04 4.88 4.03
N SER A 120 -9.59 6.02 3.59
CA SER A 120 -8.85 7.17 3.11
C SER A 120 -7.89 7.75 4.17
N VAL A 121 -8.25 7.71 5.46
CA VAL A 121 -7.36 8.14 6.56
C VAL A 121 -6.15 7.22 6.67
N TYR A 122 -6.36 5.90 6.58
CA TYR A 122 -5.27 4.93 6.51
C TYR A 122 -4.38 5.14 5.29
N GLY A 123 -4.96 5.51 4.15
CA GLY A 123 -4.22 5.91 2.95
C GLY A 123 -3.30 7.11 3.19
N VAL A 124 -3.83 8.21 3.76
CA VAL A 124 -3.03 9.40 4.10
C VAL A 124 -1.87 9.05 5.02
N LEU A 125 -2.15 8.29 6.10
CA LEU A 125 -1.12 7.84 7.03
C LEU A 125 -0.06 7.00 6.32
N PHE A 126 -0.48 6.01 5.52
CA PHE A 126 0.43 5.15 4.77
C PHE A 126 1.37 5.94 3.86
N TYR A 127 0.84 6.82 3.01
CA TYR A 127 1.67 7.59 2.08
C TYR A 127 2.57 8.60 2.80
N ALA A 128 2.10 9.20 3.91
CA ALA A 128 2.93 10.06 4.75
C ALA A 128 4.09 9.28 5.39
N PHE A 129 3.83 8.11 5.98
CA PHE A 129 4.86 7.23 6.53
C PHE A 129 5.87 6.78 5.46
N GLN A 130 5.37 6.39 4.28
CA GLN A 130 6.21 5.99 3.14
C GLN A 130 7.11 7.13 2.64
N LEU A 131 6.60 8.36 2.66
CA LEU A 131 7.37 9.54 2.30
C LEU A 131 8.45 9.85 3.35
N LEU A 132 8.08 9.95 4.63
CA LEU A 132 8.99 10.30 5.72
C LEU A 132 10.13 9.29 5.87
N LEU A 133 9.80 8.00 5.96
CA LEU A 133 10.80 6.94 6.10
C LEU A 133 11.61 6.78 4.80
N GLY A 134 11.02 7.03 3.64
CA GLY A 134 11.68 6.95 2.35
C GLY A 134 12.81 7.97 2.14
N MET A 135 12.79 9.07 2.90
CA MET A 135 13.88 10.06 2.90
C MET A 135 15.09 9.62 3.74
N THR A 136 14.91 8.63 4.63
CA THR A 136 15.98 8.13 5.49
C THR A 136 16.79 7.02 4.79
N VAL A 137 18.04 6.84 5.20
CA VAL A 137 18.98 5.84 4.64
C VAL A 137 19.18 4.67 5.62
N SER A 138 18.16 4.35 6.42
CA SER A 138 18.26 3.28 7.41
C SER A 138 17.78 1.94 6.85
N ALA A 139 18.51 0.86 7.12
CA ALA A 139 18.08 -0.50 6.80
C ALA A 139 16.77 -0.86 7.54
N MET A 140 16.63 -0.40 8.78
CA MET A 140 15.37 -0.55 9.53
C MET A 140 14.22 0.18 8.85
N ALA A 141 14.46 1.41 8.39
CA ALA A 141 13.43 2.14 7.65
C ALA A 141 13.04 1.41 6.36
N ALA A 142 13.99 0.81 5.63
CA ALA A 142 13.70 0.00 4.45
C ALA A 142 12.84 -1.23 4.76
N LEU A 143 13.08 -1.90 5.89
CA LEU A 143 12.25 -3.02 6.36
C LEU A 143 10.83 -2.56 6.68
N PHE A 144 10.67 -1.48 7.46
CA PHE A 144 9.33 -0.92 7.76
C PHE A 144 8.59 -0.47 6.49
N LEU A 145 9.28 0.19 5.56
CA LEU A 145 8.72 0.57 4.26
C LEU A 145 8.23 -0.66 3.48
N MET A 146 9.02 -1.74 3.46
CA MET A 146 8.66 -2.98 2.80
C MET A 146 7.44 -3.63 3.45
N MET A 147 7.46 -3.82 4.77
CA MET A 147 6.36 -4.44 5.52
C MET A 147 5.04 -3.70 5.35
N THR A 148 5.07 -2.37 5.48
CA THR A 148 3.87 -1.54 5.28
C THR A 148 3.39 -1.58 3.83
N SER A 149 4.29 -1.66 2.84
CA SER A 149 3.88 -1.79 1.43
C SER A 149 3.27 -3.15 1.11
N ILE A 150 3.77 -4.25 1.69
CA ILE A 150 3.15 -5.58 1.58
C ILE A 150 1.72 -5.53 2.11
N LEU A 151 1.54 -4.97 3.32
CA LEU A 151 0.21 -4.81 3.92
C LEU A 151 -0.72 -4.00 3.01
N SER A 152 -0.22 -2.92 2.40
CA SER A 152 -1.01 -2.10 1.48
C SER A 152 -1.44 -2.85 0.21
N VAL A 153 -0.58 -3.70 -0.35
CA VAL A 153 -0.88 -4.50 -1.55
C VAL A 153 -1.89 -5.59 -1.21
N VAL A 154 -1.71 -6.31 -0.09
CA VAL A 154 -2.69 -7.31 0.39
C VAL A 154 -4.05 -6.65 0.64
N GLY A 155 -4.08 -5.49 1.30
CA GLY A 155 -5.30 -4.73 1.50
C GLY A 155 -5.94 -4.27 0.19
N SER A 156 -5.14 -3.86 -0.80
CA SER A 156 -5.62 -3.47 -2.14
C SER A 156 -6.24 -4.65 -2.89
N LEU A 157 -5.65 -5.85 -2.79
CA LEU A 157 -6.21 -7.07 -3.38
C LEU A 157 -7.54 -7.45 -2.72
N TYR A 158 -7.62 -7.36 -1.39
CA TYR A 158 -8.85 -7.58 -0.64
C TYR A 158 -9.96 -6.60 -1.06
N LEU A 159 -9.69 -5.30 -1.05
CA LEU A 159 -10.67 -4.30 -1.46
C LEU A 159 -10.99 -4.39 -2.95
N GLY A 160 -10.05 -4.79 -3.80
CA GLY A 160 -10.28 -5.07 -5.22
C GLY A 160 -11.23 -6.24 -5.44
N TYR A 161 -11.08 -7.32 -4.67
CA TYR A 161 -12.02 -8.44 -4.66
C TYR A 161 -13.44 -7.98 -4.30
N ILE A 162 -13.56 -7.20 -3.23
CA ILE A 162 -14.85 -6.67 -2.75
C ILE A 162 -15.50 -5.77 -3.81
N LEU A 163 -14.73 -4.85 -4.40
CA LEU A 163 -15.19 -3.93 -5.44
C LEU A 163 -15.74 -4.68 -6.66
N TYR A 164 -15.07 -5.75 -7.09
CA TYR A 164 -15.48 -6.52 -8.27
C TYR A 164 -16.62 -7.52 -7.99
N PHE A 165 -16.55 -8.30 -6.91
CA PHE A 165 -17.49 -9.41 -6.66
C PHE A 165 -18.66 -9.05 -5.75
N VAL A 166 -18.54 -8.01 -4.93
CA VAL A 166 -19.52 -7.73 -3.88
C VAL A 166 -20.27 -6.43 -4.12
N LEU A 167 -19.57 -5.36 -4.50
CA LEU A 167 -20.25 -4.09 -4.86
C LEU A 167 -20.64 -4.06 -6.33
N GLU A 168 -19.93 -4.80 -7.19
CA GLU A 168 -20.12 -4.78 -8.65
C GLU A 168 -20.03 -3.35 -9.26
N ASP A 169 -19.27 -2.46 -8.61
CA ASP A 169 -19.07 -1.06 -8.99
C ASP A 169 -17.59 -0.82 -9.32
N VAL A 170 -17.29 0.01 -10.32
CA VAL A 170 -15.92 0.38 -10.69
C VAL A 170 -15.53 1.72 -10.06
N CYS A 171 -14.54 1.72 -9.17
CA CYS A 171 -14.01 2.95 -8.57
C CYS A 171 -12.62 3.28 -9.13
N ILE A 172 -12.56 4.31 -10.00
CA ILE A 172 -11.30 4.77 -10.63
C ILE A 172 -10.29 5.20 -9.57
N ILE A 173 -10.75 5.93 -8.55
CA ILE A 173 -9.90 6.38 -7.43
C ILE A 173 -9.23 5.18 -6.75
N CYS A 174 -10.00 4.14 -6.45
CA CYS A 174 -9.54 2.93 -5.81
C CYS A 174 -8.50 2.22 -6.69
N ILE A 175 -8.80 2.02 -7.97
CA ILE A 175 -7.87 1.40 -8.94
C ILE A 175 -6.56 2.19 -9.02
N THR A 176 -6.62 3.52 -9.06
CA THR A 176 -5.42 4.37 -9.03
C THR A 176 -4.63 4.17 -7.74
N THR A 177 -5.27 4.16 -6.57
CA THR A 177 -4.56 3.90 -5.30
C THR A 177 -3.90 2.52 -5.27
N TYR A 178 -4.53 1.50 -5.85
CA TYR A 178 -3.96 0.15 -5.91
C TYR A 178 -2.71 0.12 -6.80
N ALA A 179 -2.74 0.84 -7.92
CA ALA A 179 -1.58 1.00 -8.79
C ALA A 179 -0.43 1.73 -8.07
N LEU A 180 -0.73 2.82 -7.35
CA LEU A 180 0.28 3.56 -6.56
C LEU A 180 0.90 2.70 -5.45
N ASN A 181 0.09 1.89 -4.76
CA ASN A 181 0.57 0.96 -3.74
C ASN A 181 1.51 -0.10 -4.33
N PHE A 182 1.17 -0.63 -5.50
CA PHE A 182 2.03 -1.58 -6.21
C PHE A 182 3.35 -0.93 -6.67
N ILE A 183 3.32 0.31 -7.18
CA ILE A 183 4.54 1.05 -7.54
C ILE A 183 5.43 1.25 -6.30
N LEU A 184 4.86 1.64 -5.14
CA LEU A 184 5.62 1.78 -3.90
C LEU A 184 6.23 0.45 -3.43
N PHE A 185 5.49 -0.65 -3.56
CA PHE A 185 6.02 -1.98 -3.27
C PHE A 185 7.26 -2.30 -4.10
N ILE A 186 7.23 -2.05 -5.41
CA ILE A 186 8.39 -2.26 -6.29
C ILE A 186 9.57 -1.35 -5.92
N LEU A 187 9.31 -0.07 -5.61
CA LEU A 187 10.34 0.86 -5.16
C LEU A 187 10.99 0.40 -3.84
N ASN A 188 10.19 -0.07 -2.88
CA ASN A 188 10.67 -0.56 -1.59
C ASN A 188 11.44 -1.88 -1.73
N TYR A 189 10.96 -2.80 -2.57
CA TYR A 189 11.65 -4.05 -2.86
C TYR A 189 13.05 -3.79 -3.45
N LYS A 190 13.14 -2.95 -4.48
CA LYS A 190 14.43 -2.59 -5.09
C LYS A 190 15.39 -1.96 -4.08
N ARG A 191 14.88 -1.05 -3.24
CA ARG A 191 15.66 -0.42 -2.18
C ARG A 191 16.19 -1.44 -1.17
N LEU A 192 15.37 -2.40 -0.76
CA LEU A 192 15.75 -3.42 0.20
C LEU A 192 16.80 -4.38 -0.36
N VAL A 193 16.65 -4.82 -1.61
CA VAL A 193 17.64 -5.66 -2.31
C VAL A 193 18.97 -4.94 -2.41
N TYR A 194 18.97 -3.67 -2.84
CA TYR A 194 20.17 -2.86 -2.96
C TYR A 194 20.91 -2.68 -1.63
N LEU A 195 20.17 -2.41 -0.54
CA LEU A 195 20.77 -2.28 0.79
C LEU A 195 21.34 -3.60 1.30
N ASN A 196 20.71 -4.73 0.99
CA ASN A 196 21.20 -6.05 1.36
C ASN A 196 22.51 -6.40 0.63
N GLU A 197 22.61 -6.09 -0.66
CA GLU A 197 23.84 -6.29 -1.44
C GLU A 197 25.00 -5.41 -0.91
N ALA A 198 24.74 -4.13 -0.64
CA ALA A 198 25.73 -3.22 -0.07
C ALA A 198 26.21 -3.68 1.32
N TRP A 199 25.31 -4.24 2.13
CA TRP A 199 25.65 -4.78 3.45
C TRP A 199 26.54 -6.03 3.37
N LYS A 200 26.26 -6.95 2.43
CA LYS A 200 27.11 -8.13 2.19
C LYS A 200 28.55 -7.74 1.83
N GLN A 201 28.71 -6.78 0.91
CA GLN A 201 30.03 -6.30 0.49
C GLN A 201 30.83 -5.71 1.65
N GLN A 202 30.17 -4.99 2.57
CA GLN A 202 30.86 -4.44 3.76
C GLN A 202 31.26 -5.49 4.79
N LEU A 203 30.52 -6.59 4.89
CA LEU A 203 30.89 -7.69 5.78
C LEU A 203 32.12 -8.44 5.26
N GLU A 204 32.14 -8.72 3.96
CA GLU A 204 33.29 -9.35 3.29
C GLU A 204 34.55 -8.48 3.46
N ALA A 205 34.46 -7.17 3.20
CA ALA A 205 35.58 -6.24 3.35
C ALA A 205 36.07 -6.01 4.81
N LYS A 206 35.31 -6.45 5.82
CA LYS A 206 35.76 -6.42 7.23
C LYS A 206 36.39 -7.75 7.68
N GLN A 207 36.21 -8.81 6.91
CA GLN A 207 36.77 -10.14 7.19
C GLN A 207 38.15 -10.32 6.57
N ASP A 208 38.45 -9.59 5.49
CA ASP A 208 39.79 -9.44 4.89
C ASP A 208 40.65 -8.41 5.65
#